data_AF-A0A9W8CHF0-F1
#
_entry.id   AF-A0A9W8CHF0-F1
#
_cell.length_a   1.000
_cell.length_b   1.000
_cell.length_c   1.000
_cell.angle_alpha   90.00
_cell.angle_beta   90.00
_cell.angle_gamma   90.00
#
_symmetry.space_group_name_H-M   'P 1'
#
loop_
_entity.id
_entity.type
_entity.pdbx_description
1 polymer ?
#
loop_
_entity_poly.entity_id
_entity_poly.type
_entity_poly.pdbx_seq_one_letter_code
_entity_poly.pdbx_strand_id
1 'polypeptide(L)'
;MTRAIDVSISAPMRLSLGMKITLGTVTALYLATGIAALAVSGYFLQTKGASRQKIIVTDNVLQSLLAAGIYLILNNLVGIVAIMSPLKRKRWIVAYIWLVIIAMLVQTSVGIWMWVRTLDINDLYGYNWRNLWSDDIKSAFQDHGSCCGYLGPADRPVAGTGSCGSVDAFGCMISVQAYAQDYLAYIYTCLFGFVFIDVCALLSGMVLLLMRNDEERWRWSRANTILKTYQKIGSRHMLNSDMQGFQLSANLAFTNEK
;
A
#
# COMPACT_ATOMS: atom_id res chain seq x y z
N MET A 1 46.55 13.43 35.70
CA MET A 1 45.82 13.97 34.54
C MET A 1 44.96 12.88 33.91
N THR A 2 43.82 12.59 34.53
CA THR A 2 42.79 11.68 34.02
C THR A 2 41.89 12.48 33.10
N ARG A 3 42.15 12.45 31.78
CA ARG A 3 41.19 12.96 30.80
C ARG A 3 39.94 12.08 30.89
N ALA A 4 38.88 12.64 31.48
CA ALA A 4 37.53 12.14 31.32
C ALA A 4 37.29 12.03 29.82
N ILE A 5 37.19 10.79 29.34
CA ILE A 5 36.70 10.53 28.00
C ILE A 5 35.22 10.81 28.10
N ASP A 6 34.83 12.05 27.79
CA ASP A 6 33.46 12.41 27.46
C ASP A 6 33.11 11.63 26.20
N VAL A 7 32.70 10.37 26.41
CA VAL A 7 31.86 9.65 25.48
C VAL A 7 30.62 10.51 25.41
N SER A 8 30.52 11.38 24.41
CA SER A 8 29.30 12.10 24.09
C SER A 8 28.21 11.03 23.95
N ILE A 9 27.41 10.91 25.01
CA ILE A 9 26.24 10.06 25.11
C ILE A 9 25.23 10.71 24.19
N SER A 10 25.38 10.48 22.88
CA SER A 10 24.37 10.83 21.91
C SER A 10 23.10 10.14 22.36
N ALA A 11 22.12 10.97 22.71
CA ALA A 11 20.83 10.60 23.27
C ALA A 11 20.23 9.39 22.55
N PRO A 12 19.43 8.54 23.25
CA PRO A 12 18.65 7.52 22.55
C PRO A 12 17.93 8.21 21.40
N MET A 13 18.02 7.63 20.20
CA MET A 13 17.36 8.11 19.00
C MET A 13 15.84 8.01 19.26
N ARG A 14 15.31 8.95 20.03
CA ARG A 14 13.87 9.11 20.25
C ARG A 14 13.33 9.40 18.88
N LEU A 15 12.61 8.41 18.33
CA LEU A 15 11.83 8.51 17.11
C LEU A 15 11.25 9.94 17.04
N SER A 16 11.79 10.76 16.14
CA SER A 16 11.47 12.19 16.15
C SER A 16 9.96 12.34 16.00
N LEU A 17 9.38 13.33 16.68
CA LEU A 17 7.94 13.57 16.61
C LEU A 17 7.47 13.67 15.16
N GLY A 18 8.28 14.29 14.29
CA GLY A 18 8.05 14.37 12.85
C GLY A 18 7.86 13.00 12.20
N MET A 19 8.66 11.99 12.55
CA MET A 19 8.53 10.66 11.94
C MET A 19 7.28 9.92 12.39
N LYS A 20 6.82 10.13 13.64
CA LYS A 20 5.52 9.59 14.09
C LYS A 20 4.36 10.23 13.34
N ILE A 21 4.45 11.54 13.09
CA ILE A 21 3.45 12.28 12.33
C ILE A 21 3.39 11.77 10.90
N THR A 22 4.53 11.65 10.20
CA THR A 22 4.55 11.15 8.81
C THR A 22 4.03 9.72 8.69
N LEU A 23 4.36 8.86 9.65
CA LEU A 23 3.88 7.48 9.65
C LEU A 23 2.37 7.41 9.90
N GLY A 24 1.89 8.24 10.84
CA GLY A 24 0.47 8.37 11.16
C GLY A 24 -0.35 8.92 10.00
N THR A 25 0.15 9.96 9.32
CA THR A 25 -0.54 10.55 8.16
C THR A 25 -0.64 9.57 7.01
N VAL A 26 0.44 8.86 6.67
CA VAL A 26 0.42 7.84 5.61
C VAL A 26 -0.53 6.70 5.96
N THR A 27 -0.56 6.25 7.21
CA THR A 27 -1.49 5.20 7.65
C THR A 27 -2.95 5.67 7.60
N ALA A 28 -3.22 6.92 7.93
CA ALA A 28 -4.55 7.52 7.82
C ALA A 28 -5.00 7.65 6.36
N LEU A 29 -4.11 8.07 5.45
CA LEU A 29 -4.39 8.11 4.02
C LEU A 29 -4.67 6.70 3.47
N TYR A 30 -3.89 5.70 3.91
CA TYR A 30 -4.11 4.30 3.54
C TYR A 30 -5.44 3.74 4.07
N LEU A 31 -5.92 4.24 5.22
CA LEU A 31 -7.24 3.87 5.74
C LEU A 31 -8.33 4.52 4.90
N ALA A 32 -8.17 5.79 4.57
CA ALA A 32 -9.10 6.55 3.76
C ALA A 32 -9.27 5.91 2.38
N THR A 33 -8.21 5.40 1.75
CA THR A 33 -8.31 4.64 0.50
C THR A 33 -9.11 3.35 0.64
N GLY A 34 -8.92 2.59 1.73
CA GLY A 34 -9.74 1.40 2.01
C GLY A 34 -11.23 1.73 2.18
N ILE A 35 -11.54 2.80 2.92
CA ILE A 35 -12.91 3.28 3.11
C ILE A 35 -13.51 3.77 1.78
N ALA A 36 -12.75 4.55 1.01
CA ALA A 36 -13.19 5.04 -0.30
C ALA A 36 -13.49 3.88 -1.26
N ALA A 37 -12.63 2.85 -1.30
CA ALA A 37 -12.86 1.66 -2.11
C ALA A 37 -14.16 0.93 -1.73
N LEU A 38 -14.44 0.81 -0.42
CA LEU A 38 -15.71 0.23 0.05
C LEU A 38 -16.91 1.11 -0.25
N ALA A 39 -16.80 2.43 -0.08
CA ALA A 39 -17.89 3.37 -0.34
C ALA A 39 -18.28 3.38 -1.82
N VAL A 40 -17.27 3.42 -2.71
CA VAL A 40 -17.46 3.31 -4.16
C VAL A 40 -18.11 1.98 -4.52
N SER A 41 -17.63 0.88 -3.94
CA SER A 41 -18.22 -0.44 -4.18
C SER A 41 -19.67 -0.53 -3.68
N GLY A 42 -19.97 0.02 -2.52
CA GLY A 42 -21.33 0.08 -1.96
C GLY A 42 -22.28 0.94 -2.80
N TYR A 43 -21.79 2.08 -3.29
CA TYR A 43 -22.53 2.93 -4.21
C TYR A 43 -22.89 2.18 -5.50
N PHE A 44 -21.94 1.45 -6.09
CA PHE A 44 -22.18 0.64 -7.28
C PHE A 44 -23.10 -0.56 -7.02
N LEU A 45 -23.07 -1.15 -5.82
CA LEU A 45 -24.03 -2.20 -5.44
C LEU A 45 -25.47 -1.69 -5.35
N GLN A 46 -25.67 -0.48 -4.80
CA GLN A 46 -27.01 0.11 -4.66
C GLN A 46 -27.58 0.59 -6.00
N THR A 47 -26.71 1.10 -6.89
CA THR A 47 -27.11 1.62 -8.20
C THR A 47 -27.25 0.54 -9.28
N LYS A 48 -27.01 -0.74 -8.95
CA LYS A 48 -27.21 -1.89 -9.86
C LYS A 48 -28.60 -1.97 -10.50
N GLY A 49 -29.61 -1.37 -9.87
CA GLY A 49 -30.98 -1.31 -10.40
C GLY A 49 -31.14 -0.40 -11.63
N ALA A 50 -30.20 0.49 -11.91
CA ALA A 50 -30.24 1.35 -13.10
C ALA A 50 -29.68 0.60 -14.32
N SER A 51 -30.56 0.29 -15.29
CA SER A 51 -30.28 -0.58 -16.45
C SER A 51 -28.94 -0.36 -17.15
N ARG A 52 -28.45 0.88 -17.30
CA ARG A 52 -27.22 1.17 -18.06
C ARG A 52 -25.91 0.83 -17.35
N GLN A 53 -25.87 0.89 -16.02
CA GLN A 53 -24.62 0.68 -15.26
C GLN A 53 -24.29 -0.81 -15.06
N LYS A 54 -25.31 -1.69 -15.14
CA LYS A 54 -25.19 -3.13 -14.93
C LYS A 54 -24.25 -3.83 -15.93
N ILE A 55 -24.00 -3.23 -17.09
CA ILE A 55 -23.27 -3.85 -18.19
C ILE A 55 -21.80 -3.45 -18.26
N ILE A 56 -21.45 -2.24 -17.80
CA ILE A 56 -20.07 -1.74 -17.91
C ILE A 56 -19.22 -2.26 -16.75
N VAL A 57 -19.80 -2.42 -15.57
CA VAL A 57 -19.13 -3.07 -14.44
C VAL A 57 -19.56 -4.52 -14.40
N THR A 58 -18.76 -5.40 -14.99
CA THR A 58 -18.92 -6.85 -14.80
C THR A 58 -18.93 -7.18 -13.31
N ASP A 59 -19.83 -8.06 -12.87
CA ASP A 59 -19.99 -8.41 -11.45
C ASP A 59 -18.67 -8.82 -10.77
N ASN A 60 -17.78 -9.48 -11.52
CA ASN A 60 -16.45 -9.88 -11.07
C ASN A 60 -15.57 -8.71 -10.61
N VAL A 61 -15.69 -7.57 -11.29
CA VAL A 61 -14.90 -6.36 -10.99
C VAL A 61 -15.40 -5.74 -9.69
N LEU A 62 -16.72 -5.65 -9.51
CA LEU A 62 -17.28 -5.10 -8.29
C LEU A 62 -16.96 -5.97 -7.06
N GLN A 63 -17.01 -7.30 -7.22
CA GLN A 63 -16.58 -8.23 -6.17
C GLN A 63 -15.09 -8.07 -5.86
N SER A 64 -14.26 -7.86 -6.87
CA SER A 64 -12.82 -7.61 -6.70
C SER A 64 -12.54 -6.30 -5.96
N LEU A 65 -13.28 -5.21 -6.26
CA LEU A 65 -13.15 -3.94 -5.53
C LEU A 65 -13.59 -4.06 -4.06
N LEU A 66 -14.68 -4.79 -3.78
CA LEU A 66 -15.12 -5.07 -2.41
C LEU A 66 -14.06 -5.83 -1.62
N ALA A 67 -13.55 -6.92 -2.21
CA ALA A 67 -12.51 -7.73 -1.60
C ALA A 67 -11.22 -6.90 -1.35
N ALA A 68 -10.83 -6.06 -2.31
CA ALA A 68 -9.69 -5.16 -2.18
C ALA A 68 -9.91 -4.14 -1.03
N GLY A 69 -11.09 -3.53 -0.93
CA GLY A 69 -11.40 -2.58 0.14
C GLY A 69 -11.32 -3.21 1.54
N ILE A 70 -11.88 -4.41 1.71
CA ILE A 70 -11.78 -5.18 2.97
C ILE A 70 -10.30 -5.50 3.26
N TYR A 71 -9.57 -5.98 2.26
CA TYR A 71 -8.16 -6.34 2.40
C TYR A 71 -7.30 -5.14 2.83
N LEU A 72 -7.50 -3.96 2.25
CA LEU A 72 -6.79 -2.74 2.63
C LEU A 72 -7.05 -2.34 4.08
N ILE A 73 -8.30 -2.46 4.55
CA ILE A 73 -8.65 -2.17 5.96
C ILE A 73 -7.96 -3.16 6.91
N LEU A 74 -7.97 -4.45 6.59
CA LEU A 74 -7.27 -5.46 7.38
C LEU A 74 -5.76 -5.20 7.41
N ASN A 75 -5.17 -4.84 6.27
CA ASN A 75 -3.76 -4.47 6.20
C ASN A 75 -3.46 -3.22 7.03
N ASN A 76 -4.38 -2.25 7.07
CA ASN A 76 -4.25 -1.07 7.92
C ASN A 76 -4.21 -1.43 9.42
N LEU A 77 -5.06 -2.36 9.87
CA LEU A 77 -5.02 -2.84 11.27
C LEU A 77 -3.65 -3.43 11.62
N VAL A 78 -3.06 -4.21 10.72
CA VAL A 78 -1.69 -4.72 10.88
C VAL A 78 -0.67 -3.58 10.95
N GLY A 79 -0.84 -2.56 10.09
CA GLY A 79 -0.05 -1.32 10.12
C GLY A 79 -0.11 -0.61 11.46
N ILE A 80 -1.30 -0.34 12.00
CA ILE A 80 -1.49 0.32 13.31
C ILE A 80 -0.77 -0.46 14.40
N VAL A 81 -0.92 -1.79 14.43
CA VAL A 81 -0.24 -2.67 15.40
C VAL A 81 1.28 -2.60 15.26
N ALA A 82 1.80 -2.47 14.03
CA ALA A 82 3.23 -2.33 13.77
C ALA A 82 3.78 -0.98 14.32
N ILE A 83 2.99 0.10 14.25
CA ILE A 83 3.36 1.45 14.71
C ILE A 83 3.32 1.60 16.23
N MET A 84 2.39 0.92 16.91
CA MET A 84 2.27 1.02 18.38
C MET A 84 3.50 0.47 19.13
N SER A 85 4.26 -0.45 18.54
CA SER A 85 5.40 -1.09 19.21
C SER A 85 6.52 -1.45 18.22
N PRO A 86 7.13 -0.46 17.54
CA PRO A 86 8.03 -0.70 16.42
C PRO A 86 9.26 -1.49 16.87
N LEU A 87 9.74 -1.25 18.09
CA LEU A 87 10.93 -1.89 18.65
C LEU A 87 10.73 -3.37 19.03
N LYS A 88 9.56 -3.75 19.55
CA LYS A 88 9.33 -5.13 20.03
C LYS A 88 8.85 -6.07 18.93
N ARG A 89 8.29 -5.54 17.83
CA ARG A 89 7.47 -6.32 16.89
C ARG A 89 8.00 -6.41 15.45
N LYS A 90 9.31 -6.67 15.28
CA LYS A 90 9.83 -7.64 14.28
C LYS A 90 9.00 -7.90 13.03
N ARG A 91 8.36 -9.05 13.17
CA ARG A 91 7.58 -9.79 12.21
C ARG A 91 6.37 -9.00 11.72
N TRP A 92 5.80 -8.11 12.54
CA TRP A 92 4.61 -7.34 12.18
C TRP A 92 4.91 -6.25 11.14
N ILE A 93 6.05 -5.56 11.26
CA ILE A 93 6.47 -4.57 10.26
C ILE A 93 6.76 -5.26 8.93
N VAL A 94 7.46 -6.40 8.96
CA VAL A 94 7.76 -7.19 7.76
C VAL A 94 6.47 -7.72 7.13
N ALA A 95 5.54 -8.23 7.94
CA ALA A 95 4.24 -8.69 7.46
C ALA A 95 3.44 -7.55 6.80
N TYR A 96 3.38 -6.37 7.42
CA TYR A 96 2.73 -5.19 6.85
C TYR A 96 3.31 -4.82 5.48
N ILE A 97 4.64 -4.75 5.36
CA ILE A 97 5.32 -4.47 4.08
C ILE A 97 4.93 -5.50 3.01
N TRP A 98 4.97 -6.79 3.34
CA TRP A 98 4.57 -7.85 2.41
C TRP A 98 3.10 -7.76 2.00
N LEU A 99 2.20 -7.46 2.93
CA LEU A 99 0.78 -7.30 2.65
C LEU A 99 0.51 -6.10 1.72
N VAL A 100 1.22 -4.98 1.91
CA VAL A 100 1.16 -3.81 1.01
C VAL A 100 1.67 -4.17 -0.39
N ILE A 101 2.80 -4.90 -0.50
CA ILE A 101 3.33 -5.34 -1.80
C ILE A 101 2.31 -6.20 -2.56
N ILE A 102 1.67 -7.14 -1.87
CA ILE A 102 0.62 -7.99 -2.46
C ILE A 102 -0.57 -7.12 -2.91
N ALA A 103 -0.99 -6.16 -2.08
CA ALA A 103 -2.07 -5.22 -2.43
C ALA A 103 -1.77 -4.48 -3.74
N MET A 104 -0.58 -3.89 -3.80
CA MET A 104 -0.10 -3.09 -4.91
C MET A 104 -0.03 -3.91 -6.21
N LEU A 105 0.47 -5.15 -6.15
CA LEU A 105 0.54 -6.06 -7.31
C LEU A 105 -0.86 -6.40 -7.83
N VAL A 106 -1.79 -6.75 -6.93
CA VAL A 106 -3.17 -7.08 -7.31
C VAL A 106 -3.85 -5.86 -7.94
N GLN A 107 -3.79 -4.70 -7.29
CA GLN A 107 -4.40 -3.47 -7.81
C GLN A 107 -3.82 -3.07 -9.16
N THR A 108 -2.49 -3.13 -9.32
CA THR A 108 -1.84 -2.79 -10.58
C THR A 108 -2.24 -3.78 -11.68
N SER A 109 -2.33 -5.09 -11.37
CA SER A 109 -2.78 -6.09 -12.35
C SER A 109 -4.22 -5.85 -12.83
N VAL A 110 -5.13 -5.48 -11.92
CA VAL A 110 -6.51 -5.14 -12.26
C VAL A 110 -6.57 -3.83 -13.06
N GLY A 111 -5.78 -2.82 -12.67
CA GLY A 111 -5.68 -1.55 -13.38
C GLY A 111 -5.19 -1.74 -14.83
N ILE A 112 -4.13 -2.54 -15.04
CA ILE A 112 -3.61 -2.88 -16.37
C ILE A 112 -4.66 -3.66 -17.17
N TRP A 113 -5.31 -4.66 -16.57
CA TRP A 113 -6.35 -5.45 -17.24
C TRP A 113 -7.52 -4.58 -17.70
N MET A 114 -7.94 -3.61 -16.87
CA MET A 114 -8.95 -2.63 -17.25
C MET A 114 -8.49 -1.71 -18.36
N TRP A 115 -7.25 -1.22 -18.26
CA TRP A 115 -6.67 -0.35 -19.27
C TRP A 115 -6.59 -1.04 -20.65
N VAL A 116 -6.19 -2.31 -20.71
CA VAL A 116 -6.17 -3.07 -21.98
C VAL A 116 -7.58 -3.15 -22.61
N ARG A 117 -8.64 -3.32 -21.81
CA ARG A 117 -10.02 -3.32 -22.32
C ARG A 117 -10.47 -1.99 -22.91
N THR A 118 -9.81 -0.88 -22.58
CA THR A 118 -10.09 0.42 -23.21
C THR A 118 -9.58 0.51 -24.64
N LEU A 119 -8.55 -0.27 -25.00
CA LEU A 119 -7.99 -0.30 -26.35
C LEU A 119 -8.92 -1.04 -27.32
N ASP A 120 -9.49 -2.17 -26.90
CA ASP A 120 -10.37 -3.02 -27.72
C ASP A 120 -11.86 -2.74 -27.53
N ILE A 121 -12.21 -1.48 -27.22
CA ILE A 121 -13.56 -1.12 -26.80
C ILE A 121 -14.61 -1.37 -27.89
N ASN A 122 -14.27 -1.21 -29.17
CA ASN A 122 -15.22 -1.37 -30.25
C ASN A 122 -15.61 -2.84 -30.47
N ASP A 123 -14.63 -3.74 -30.52
CA ASP A 123 -14.90 -5.16 -30.77
C ASP A 123 -15.57 -5.82 -29.56
N LEU A 124 -15.10 -5.50 -28.35
CA LEU A 124 -15.64 -6.07 -27.12
C LEU A 124 -17.11 -5.63 -26.91
N TYR A 125 -17.40 -4.34 -27.07
CA TYR A 125 -18.76 -3.84 -26.87
C TYR A 125 -19.69 -4.21 -28.02
N GLY A 126 -19.18 -4.32 -29.26
CA GLY A 126 -19.95 -4.84 -30.38
C GLY A 126 -20.33 -6.31 -30.21
N TYR A 127 -19.43 -7.15 -29.70
CA TYR A 127 -19.75 -8.53 -29.34
C TYR A 127 -20.78 -8.59 -28.21
N ASN A 128 -20.58 -7.80 -27.15
CA ASN A 128 -21.49 -7.79 -26.02
C ASN A 128 -22.89 -7.27 -26.41
N TRP A 129 -22.98 -6.23 -27.24
CA TRP A 129 -24.24 -5.73 -27.80
C TRP A 129 -25.01 -6.85 -28.48
N ARG A 130 -24.36 -7.59 -29.38
CA ARG A 130 -25.03 -8.64 -30.18
C ARG A 130 -25.43 -9.85 -29.37
N ASN A 131 -24.64 -10.24 -28.38
CA ASN A 131 -24.75 -11.57 -27.75
C ASN A 131 -25.10 -11.56 -26.26
N LEU A 132 -24.74 -10.52 -25.51
CA LEU A 132 -24.89 -10.49 -24.04
C LEU A 132 -25.92 -9.47 -23.56
N TRP A 133 -26.12 -8.37 -24.27
CA TRP A 133 -26.94 -7.26 -23.80
C TRP A 133 -28.43 -7.56 -23.92
N SER A 134 -29.18 -7.30 -22.86
CA SER A 134 -30.65 -7.39 -22.87
C SER A 134 -31.25 -6.21 -23.63
N ASP A 135 -32.48 -6.38 -24.09
CA ASP A 135 -33.17 -5.39 -24.90
C ASP A 135 -33.45 -4.09 -24.12
N ASP A 136 -33.67 -4.17 -22.81
CA ASP A 136 -33.83 -2.99 -21.93
C ASP A 136 -32.61 -2.05 -21.94
N ILE A 137 -31.41 -2.61 -22.11
CA ILE A 137 -30.17 -1.82 -22.03
C ILE A 137 -29.85 -1.24 -23.39
N LYS A 138 -30.05 -2.03 -24.44
CA LYS A 138 -29.98 -1.55 -25.82
C LYS A 138 -30.98 -0.43 -26.06
N SER A 139 -32.25 -0.57 -25.65
CA SER A 139 -33.26 0.48 -25.82
C SER A 139 -32.88 1.75 -25.07
N ALA A 140 -32.36 1.62 -23.84
CA ALA A 140 -31.87 2.76 -23.09
C ALA A 140 -30.72 3.50 -23.81
N PHE A 141 -29.80 2.80 -24.48
CA PHE A 141 -28.76 3.43 -25.30
C PHE A 141 -29.32 4.03 -26.59
N GLN A 142 -30.28 3.37 -27.24
CA GLN A 142 -30.92 3.85 -28.47
C GLN A 142 -31.70 5.14 -28.23
N ASP A 143 -32.52 5.20 -27.18
CA ASP A 143 -33.35 6.36 -26.86
C ASP A 143 -32.50 7.58 -26.47
N HIS A 144 -31.38 7.37 -25.76
CA HIS A 144 -30.53 8.48 -25.30
C HIS A 144 -29.43 8.85 -26.28
N GLY A 145 -28.97 7.91 -27.10
CA GLY A 145 -28.03 8.17 -28.20
C GLY A 145 -28.74 8.64 -29.47
N SER A 146 -30.08 8.58 -29.52
CA SER A 146 -30.88 8.81 -30.75
C SER A 146 -30.36 7.99 -31.94
N CYS A 147 -30.00 6.73 -31.66
CA CYS A 147 -29.28 5.84 -32.58
C CYS A 147 -30.00 4.49 -32.70
N CYS A 148 -29.70 3.72 -33.75
CA CYS A 148 -30.33 2.42 -34.00
C CYS A 148 -29.32 1.33 -34.36
N GLY A 149 -29.41 0.19 -33.67
CA GLY A 149 -28.43 -0.90 -33.72
C GLY A 149 -27.00 -0.47 -33.34
N TYR A 150 -26.02 -1.38 -33.43
CA TYR A 150 -24.63 -1.07 -33.02
C TYR A 150 -23.86 -0.30 -34.10
N LEU A 151 -23.59 -0.94 -35.25
CA LEU A 151 -22.98 -0.27 -36.41
C LEU A 151 -24.00 0.44 -37.31
N GLY A 152 -25.27 0.04 -37.23
CA GLY A 152 -26.36 0.61 -37.99
C GLY A 152 -27.68 -0.12 -37.71
N PRO A 153 -28.78 0.29 -38.38
CA PRO A 153 -30.13 -0.14 -38.02
C PRO A 153 -30.39 -1.64 -38.24
N ALA A 154 -29.60 -2.33 -39.07
CA ALA A 154 -29.70 -3.79 -39.26
C ALA A 154 -28.92 -4.61 -38.20
N ASP A 155 -28.03 -3.99 -37.42
CA ASP A 155 -27.13 -4.67 -36.49
C ASP A 155 -27.76 -4.85 -35.11
N ARG A 156 -28.71 -5.79 -35.02
CA ARG A 156 -29.45 -6.18 -33.80
C ARG A 156 -30.09 -4.97 -33.07
N PRO A 157 -30.99 -4.22 -33.72
CA PRO A 157 -31.74 -3.16 -33.05
C PRO A 157 -32.78 -3.77 -32.09
N VAL A 158 -33.19 -3.00 -31.08
CA VAL A 158 -34.41 -3.29 -30.32
C VAL A 158 -35.58 -2.59 -31.00
N ALA A 159 -36.59 -3.38 -31.37
CA ALA A 159 -37.80 -2.84 -31.98
C ALA A 159 -38.64 -2.09 -30.94
N GLY A 160 -39.22 -0.95 -31.32
CA GLY A 160 -40.10 -0.16 -30.45
C GLY A 160 -39.46 1.08 -29.82
N THR A 161 -38.18 1.34 -30.06
CA THR A 161 -37.55 2.62 -29.71
C THR A 161 -37.90 3.69 -30.75
N GLY A 162 -38.20 4.91 -30.29
CA GLY A 162 -38.65 6.01 -31.16
C GLY A 162 -37.61 6.43 -32.20
N SER A 163 -36.34 6.14 -31.93
CA SER A 163 -35.19 6.49 -32.78
C SER A 163 -34.92 5.50 -33.92
N CYS A 164 -35.49 4.29 -33.89
CA CYS A 164 -35.30 3.27 -34.94
C CYS A 164 -36.30 3.36 -36.09
N GLY A 165 -37.13 4.42 -36.14
CA GLY A 165 -38.15 4.60 -37.19
C GLY A 165 -37.69 5.31 -38.47
N SER A 166 -36.52 5.95 -38.46
CA SER A 166 -35.96 6.67 -39.61
C SER A 166 -35.02 5.79 -40.44
N VAL A 167 -35.11 5.90 -41.77
CA VAL A 167 -34.31 5.11 -42.73
C VAL A 167 -32.80 5.47 -42.65
N ASP A 168 -32.48 6.67 -42.15
CA ASP A 168 -31.11 7.20 -42.01
C ASP A 168 -30.57 7.13 -40.56
N ALA A 169 -31.10 6.23 -39.72
CA ALA A 169 -30.63 6.11 -38.34
C ALA A 169 -29.16 5.66 -38.31
N PHE A 170 -28.32 6.40 -37.57
CA PHE A 170 -26.91 6.06 -37.37
C PHE A 170 -26.73 5.03 -36.24
N GLY A 171 -25.62 4.27 -36.28
CA GLY A 171 -25.30 3.25 -35.28
C GLY A 171 -24.92 3.83 -33.91
N CYS A 172 -25.26 3.11 -32.84
CA CYS A 172 -24.96 3.48 -31.45
C CYS A 172 -23.48 3.30 -31.04
N MET A 173 -22.60 2.84 -31.94
CA MET A 173 -21.18 2.59 -31.63
C MET A 173 -20.50 3.80 -30.96
N ILE A 174 -20.68 5.01 -31.52
CA ILE A 174 -20.01 6.22 -31.01
C ILE A 174 -20.53 6.57 -29.60
N SER A 175 -21.85 6.54 -29.39
CA SER A 175 -22.46 6.85 -28.10
C SER A 175 -22.06 5.83 -27.03
N VAL A 176 -22.01 4.54 -27.38
CA VAL A 176 -21.55 3.48 -26.49
C VAL A 176 -20.07 3.65 -26.17
N GLN A 177 -19.23 3.94 -27.18
CA GLN A 177 -17.80 4.16 -27.01
C GLN A 177 -17.52 5.35 -26.10
N ALA A 178 -18.16 6.49 -26.31
CA ALA A 178 -17.98 7.69 -25.49
C ALA A 178 -18.34 7.41 -24.02
N TYR A 179 -19.52 6.82 -23.79
CA TYR A 179 -19.96 6.49 -22.44
C TYR A 179 -19.03 5.48 -21.74
N ALA A 180 -18.56 4.47 -22.46
CA ALA A 180 -17.64 3.47 -21.92
C ALA A 180 -16.25 4.07 -21.65
N GLN A 181 -15.69 4.86 -22.57
CA GLN A 181 -14.40 5.54 -22.40
C GLN A 181 -14.38 6.42 -21.16
N ASP A 182 -15.39 7.30 -21.00
CA ASP A 182 -15.48 8.20 -19.84
C ASP A 182 -15.56 7.40 -18.53
N TYR A 183 -16.42 6.38 -18.51
CA TYR A 183 -16.63 5.58 -17.33
C TYR A 183 -15.41 4.75 -16.94
N LEU A 184 -14.76 4.09 -17.90
CA LEU A 184 -13.51 3.36 -17.69
C LEU A 184 -12.38 4.32 -17.25
N ALA A 185 -12.36 5.56 -17.75
CA ALA A 185 -11.39 6.58 -17.37
C ALA A 185 -11.44 6.96 -15.90
N TYR A 186 -12.64 7.14 -15.36
CA TYR A 186 -12.81 7.38 -13.92
C TYR A 186 -12.30 6.19 -13.09
N ILE A 187 -12.64 4.95 -13.49
CA ILE A 187 -12.26 3.76 -12.72
C ILE A 187 -10.75 3.55 -12.72
N TYR A 188 -10.09 3.54 -13.90
CA TYR A 188 -8.64 3.26 -13.93
C TYR A 188 -7.86 4.37 -13.23
N THR A 189 -8.30 5.63 -13.32
CA THR A 189 -7.63 6.76 -12.65
C THR A 189 -7.72 6.63 -11.13
N CYS A 190 -8.89 6.24 -10.60
CA CYS A 190 -9.03 5.94 -9.17
C CYS A 190 -8.14 4.77 -8.73
N LEU A 191 -8.06 3.69 -9.52
CA LEU A 191 -7.21 2.53 -9.20
C LEU A 191 -5.72 2.91 -9.16
N PHE A 192 -5.22 3.65 -10.14
CA PHE A 192 -3.83 4.13 -10.12
C PHE A 192 -3.57 5.11 -8.98
N GLY A 193 -4.56 5.92 -8.60
CA GLY A 193 -4.51 6.76 -7.40
C GLY A 193 -4.32 5.95 -6.12
N PHE A 194 -5.00 4.80 -5.98
CA PHE A 194 -4.79 3.90 -4.84
C PHE A 194 -3.40 3.28 -4.84
N VAL A 195 -2.91 2.82 -6.00
CA VAL A 195 -1.54 2.30 -6.14
C VAL A 195 -0.49 3.34 -5.72
N PHE A 196 -0.70 4.63 -6.02
CA PHE A 196 0.20 5.68 -5.57
C PHE A 196 0.27 5.82 -4.05
N ILE A 197 -0.87 5.70 -3.36
CA ILE A 197 -0.92 5.68 -1.89
C ILE A 197 -0.27 4.41 -1.33
N ASP A 198 -0.44 3.26 -1.99
CA ASP A 198 0.22 2.01 -1.62
C ASP A 198 1.75 2.14 -1.71
N VAL A 199 2.29 2.81 -2.73
CA VAL A 199 3.73 3.10 -2.83
C VAL A 199 4.20 3.99 -1.69
N CYS A 200 3.44 5.04 -1.35
CA CYS A 200 3.76 5.90 -0.19
C CYS A 200 3.76 5.10 1.12
N ALA A 201 2.79 4.20 1.31
CA ALA A 201 2.70 3.32 2.46
C ALA A 201 3.87 2.32 2.53
N LEU A 202 4.27 1.76 1.38
CA LEU A 202 5.41 0.87 1.26
C LEU A 202 6.72 1.57 1.66
N LEU A 203 6.96 2.77 1.11
CA LEU A 203 8.14 3.57 1.44
C LEU A 203 8.18 3.92 2.93
N SER A 204 7.04 4.32 3.50
CA SER A 204 6.89 4.58 4.94
C SER A 204 7.23 3.34 5.79
N GLY A 205 6.72 2.16 5.40
CA GLY A 205 7.04 0.89 6.04
C GLY A 205 8.53 0.53 5.95
N MET A 206 9.15 0.74 4.80
CA MET A 206 10.59 0.49 4.59
C MET A 206 11.46 1.40 5.45
N VAL A 207 11.14 2.70 5.52
CA VAL A 207 11.86 3.65 6.39
C VAL A 207 11.75 3.22 7.85
N LEU A 208 10.56 2.79 8.30
CA LEU A 208 10.38 2.28 9.66
C LEU A 208 11.25 1.05 9.94
N LEU A 209 11.36 0.14 8.97
CA LEU A 209 12.18 -1.06 9.09
C LEU A 209 13.67 -0.71 9.17
N LEU A 210 14.14 0.23 8.35
CA LEU A 210 15.53 0.72 8.35
C LEU A 210 15.89 1.38 9.68
N MET A 211 15.07 2.32 10.16
CA MET A 211 15.31 3.03 11.43
C MET A 211 15.39 2.06 12.61
N ARG A 212 14.55 1.03 12.60
CA ARG A 212 14.57 -0.02 13.61
C ARG A 212 15.82 -0.89 13.53
N ASN A 213 16.29 -1.22 12.32
CA ASN A 213 17.52 -1.98 12.12
C ASN A 213 18.76 -1.18 12.56
N ASP A 214 18.78 0.12 12.28
CA ASP A 214 19.83 1.02 12.76
C ASP A 214 19.81 1.10 14.29
N GLU A 215 18.64 1.27 14.92
CA GLU A 215 18.55 1.29 16.38
C GLU A 215 19.04 -0.02 17.02
N GLU A 216 18.73 -1.18 16.44
CA GLU A 216 19.28 -2.47 16.87
C GLU A 216 20.82 -2.47 16.75
N ARG A 217 21.37 -2.03 15.62
CA ARG A 217 22.83 -1.95 15.40
C ARG A 217 23.52 -1.01 16.40
N TRP A 218 22.91 0.14 16.69
CA TRP A 218 23.40 1.09 17.68
C TRP A 218 23.43 0.48 19.09
N ARG A 219 22.39 -0.27 19.46
CA ARG A 219 22.34 -0.99 20.74
C ARG A 219 23.45 -2.04 20.84
N TRP A 220 23.69 -2.82 19.79
CA TRP A 220 24.78 -3.80 19.73
C TRP A 220 26.17 -3.14 19.82
N SER A 221 26.40 -2.06 19.06
CA SER A 221 27.67 -1.33 19.09
C SER A 221 27.96 -0.73 20.47
N ARG A 222 26.94 -0.16 21.11
CA ARG A 222 27.04 0.40 22.47
C ARG A 222 27.31 -0.68 23.51
N ALA A 223 26.61 -1.82 23.45
CA ALA A 223 26.85 -2.96 24.35
C ALA A 223 28.29 -3.48 24.24
N ASN A 224 28.80 -3.65 23.01
CA ASN A 224 30.17 -4.09 22.77
C ASN A 224 31.21 -3.09 23.29
N THR A 225 30.97 -1.78 23.15
CA THR A 225 31.87 -0.73 23.65
C THR A 225 31.94 -0.75 25.18
N ILE A 226 30.79 -0.93 25.84
CA ILE A 226 30.69 -1.05 27.29
C ILE A 226 31.44 -2.31 27.78
N LEU A 227 31.21 -3.47 27.15
CA LEU A 227 31.89 -4.72 27.50
C LEU A 227 33.42 -4.61 27.37
N LYS A 228 33.92 -4.04 26.27
CA LYS A 228 35.36 -3.79 26.09
C LYS A 228 35.93 -2.86 27.17
N THR A 229 35.16 -1.86 27.59
CA THR A 229 35.57 -0.94 28.66
C THR A 229 35.67 -1.66 30.01
N TYR A 230 34.68 -2.48 30.37
CA TYR A 230 34.72 -3.30 31.57
C TYR A 230 35.90 -4.28 31.56
N GLN A 231 36.16 -4.95 30.43
CA GLN A 231 37.30 -5.86 30.28
C GLN A 231 38.65 -5.15 30.46
N LYS A 232 38.78 -3.91 29.95
CA LYS A 232 39.98 -3.08 30.09
C LYS A 232 40.19 -2.58 31.53
N ILE A 233 39.10 -2.26 32.25
CA ILE A 233 39.17 -1.87 33.67
C ILE A 233 39.53 -3.07 34.53
N GLY A 234 38.87 -4.22 34.33
CA GLY A 234 39.18 -5.46 35.05
C GLY A 234 40.63 -5.90 34.88
N SER A 235 41.15 -5.87 33.64
CA SER A 235 42.56 -6.21 33.37
C SER A 235 43.55 -5.25 34.04
N ARG A 236 43.22 -3.96 34.12
CA ARG A 236 44.05 -2.98 34.85
C ARG A 236 44.05 -3.20 36.36
N HIS A 237 42.91 -3.61 36.93
CA HIS A 237 42.82 -3.91 38.35
C HIS A 237 43.65 -5.14 38.75
N MET A 238 43.69 -6.17 37.91
CA MET A 238 44.55 -7.35 38.13
C MET A 238 46.04 -6.98 38.08
N LEU A 239 46.47 -6.26 37.04
CA LEU A 239 47.88 -5.82 36.91
C LEU A 239 48.36 -4.97 38.10
N ASN A 240 47.50 -4.12 38.66
CA ASN A 240 47.88 -3.24 39.75
C ASN A 240 47.96 -3.97 41.11
N SER A 241 47.18 -5.04 41.29
CA SER A 241 47.23 -5.87 42.50
C SER A 241 48.48 -6.77 42.53
N ASP A 242 48.89 -7.30 41.36
CA ASP A 242 50.15 -8.04 41.23
C ASP A 242 51.38 -7.15 41.53
N MET A 243 51.39 -5.90 41.06
CA MET A 243 52.49 -4.97 41.38
C MET A 243 52.55 -4.59 42.87
N GLN A 244 51.40 -4.43 43.53
CA GLN A 244 51.38 -4.17 44.98
C GLN A 244 51.88 -5.38 45.78
N GLY A 245 51.54 -6.60 45.36
CA GLY A 245 52.10 -7.82 45.94
C GLY A 245 53.63 -7.90 45.78
N PHE A 246 54.15 -7.52 44.62
CA PHE A 246 55.59 -7.53 44.37
C PHE A 246 56.34 -6.48 45.22
N GLN A 247 55.79 -5.28 45.40
CA GLN A 247 56.40 -4.27 46.27
C GLN A 247 56.39 -4.66 47.75
N LEU A 248 55.32 -5.30 48.23
CA LEU A 248 55.28 -5.78 49.62
C LEU A 248 56.36 -6.86 49.86
N SER A 249 56.53 -7.75 48.89
CA SER A 249 57.55 -8.81 48.91
C SER A 249 58.97 -8.24 48.94
N ALA A 250 59.24 -7.22 48.11
CA ALA A 250 60.54 -6.55 48.05
C ALA A 250 60.86 -5.78 49.35
N ASN A 251 59.88 -5.12 49.96
CA ASN A 251 60.08 -4.39 51.22
C ASN A 251 60.33 -5.33 52.41
N LEU A 252 59.69 -6.51 52.44
CA LEU A 252 59.93 -7.53 53.47
C LEU A 252 61.31 -8.21 53.35
N ALA A 253 61.87 -8.30 52.13
CA ALA A 253 63.22 -8.82 51.93
C ALA A 253 64.29 -7.85 52.47
N PHE A 254 64.09 -6.54 52.33
CA PHE A 254 65.05 -5.52 52.78
C PHE A 254 65.06 -5.28 54.30
N THR A 255 64.00 -5.65 55.03
CA THR A 255 63.95 -5.47 56.50
C THR A 255 64.60 -6.60 57.28
N ASN A 256 64.92 -7.74 56.66
CA ASN A 256 65.49 -8.91 57.34
C ASN A 256 67.03 -8.96 57.32
N GLU A 257 67.69 -7.94 56.74
CA GLU A 257 69.15 -7.84 56.61
C GLU A 257 69.79 -6.81 57.56
N LYS A 258 69.07 -6.40 58.62
CA LYS A 258 69.58 -5.60 59.74
C LYS A 258 69.42 -6.35 61.05
#